data_AF-A0A1S5Y165-F1
#
_entry.id   AF-A0A1S5Y165-F1
#
_cell.length_a   1.000
_cell.length_b   1.000
_cell.length_c   1.000
_cell.angle_alpha   90.00
_cell.angle_beta   90.00
_cell.angle_gamma   90.00
#
_symmetry.space_group_name_H-M   'P 1'
#
loop_
_entity.id
_entity.type
_entity.pdbx_description
1 polymer ?
#
loop_
_entity_poly.entity_id
_entity_poly.type
_entity_poly.pdbx_seq_one_letter_code
_entity_poly.pdbx_strand_id
1 'polypeptide(L)' 'MNIPGLSHVGTIPFGKALQLEVHELDNGLRVLLLPDRKAQVVAYHTWFRVGSRHEKVGKTGIAHLFEHRVI' A
#
# COMPACT_ATOMS: atom_id res chain seq x y z
N MET A 1 16.41 7.66 -5.82
CA MET A 1 15.45 8.63 -6.37
C MET A 1 14.89 9.39 -5.20
N ASN A 2 15.08 10.71 -5.12
CA ASN A 2 14.68 11.50 -3.95
C ASN A 2 13.26 12.03 -4.21
N ILE A 3 12.26 11.41 -3.59
CA ILE A 3 10.85 11.81 -3.75
C ILE A 3 10.55 12.82 -2.63
N PRO A 4 10.15 14.06 -2.96
CA PRO A 4 9.82 15.07 -1.95
C PRO A 4 8.73 14.56 -0.99
N GLY A 5 8.94 14.77 0.31
CA GLY A 5 8.00 14.35 1.35
C GLY A 5 8.02 12.85 1.67
N LEU A 6 8.95 12.07 1.09
CA LEU A 6 9.13 10.66 1.44
C LEU A 6 10.18 10.49 2.53
N SER A 7 9.75 10.05 3.70
CA SER A 7 10.61 9.72 4.83
C SER A 7 10.87 8.22 4.89
N HIS A 8 12.12 7.80 5.10
CA HIS A 8 12.44 6.39 5.36
C HIS A 8 12.15 6.07 6.83
N VAL A 9 11.27 5.11 7.06
CA VAL A 9 10.85 4.68 8.40
C VAL A 9 11.71 3.52 8.89
N GLY A 10 12.11 2.61 7.99
CA GLY A 10 12.95 1.49 8.34
C GLY A 10 13.03 0.41 7.27
N THR A 11 13.80 -0.63 7.57
CA THR A 11 14.00 -1.77 6.67
C THR A 11 13.73 -3.07 7.41
N ILE A 12 12.89 -3.92 6.81
CA ILE A 12 12.44 -5.18 7.41
C ILE A 12 12.94 -6.32 6.51
N PRO A 13 13.59 -7.37 7.06
CA PRO A 13 13.95 -8.55 6.29
C PRO A 13 12.71 -9.24 5.70
N PHE A 14 12.72 -9.51 4.39
CA PHE A 14 11.65 -10.24 3.71
C PHE A 14 12.20 -11.53 3.09
N GLY A 15 12.01 -12.64 3.81
CA GLY A 15 12.60 -13.92 3.44
C GLY A 15 14.13 -13.92 3.57
N LYS A 16 14.81 -14.74 2.76
CA LYS A 16 16.26 -14.94 2.87
C LYS A 16 17.12 -13.89 2.16
N ALA A 17 16.57 -13.22 1.14
CA ALA A 17 17.40 -12.44 0.21
C ALA A 17 16.83 -11.06 -0.14
N LEU A 18 15.62 -10.71 0.31
CA LEU A 18 14.99 -9.44 0.01
C LEU A 18 14.86 -8.59 1.27
N GLN A 19 14.85 -7.28 1.07
CA GLN A 19 14.65 -6.30 2.12
C GLN A 19 13.46 -5.43 1.75
N LEU A 20 12.49 -5.37 2.64
CA LEU A 20 11.34 -4.49 2.54
C LEU A 20 11.73 -3.13 3.10
N GLU A 21 11.75 -2.11 2.26
CA GLU A 21 11.92 -0.74 2.69
C GLU A 21 10.56 -0.13 3.00
N VAL A 22 10.42 0.43 4.19
CA VAL A 22 9.21 1.12 4.65
C VAL A 22 9.47 2.61 4.61
N HIS A 23 8.61 3.31 3.87
CA HIS A 23 8.63 4.76 3.76
C HIS A 23 7.27 5.34 4.14
N GLU A 24 7.25 6.59 4.56
CA GLU A 24 6.04 7.33 4.91
C GLU A 24 6.06 8.71 4.26
N LEU A 25 4.94 9.07 3.63
CA LEU A 25 4.72 10.38 3.04
C LEU A 25 4.15 11.36 4.07
N ASP A 26 4.35 12.66 3.84
CA ASP A 26 3.80 13.74 4.69
C ASP A 26 2.27 13.67 4.89
N ASN A 27 1.54 13.04 3.96
CA ASN A 27 0.08 12.83 4.05
C ASN A 27 -0.30 11.58 4.87
N GLY A 28 0.66 10.88 5.48
CA GLY A 28 0.47 9.65 6.25
C GLY A 28 0.33 8.39 5.41
N LEU A 29 0.50 8.45 4.07
CA LEU A 29 0.53 7.27 3.23
C LEU A 29 1.83 6.50 3.46
N ARG A 30 1.71 5.22 3.79
CA ARG A 30 2.85 4.31 3.94
C ARG A 30 3.14 3.62 2.62
N VAL A 31 4.39 3.71 2.18
CA VAL A 31 4.88 3.07 0.96
C VAL A 31 5.78 1.90 1.36
N LEU A 32 5.47 0.72 0.85
CA LEU A 32 6.25 -0.49 1.06
C LEU A 32 6.95 -0.84 -0.26
N LEU A 33 8.27 -0.75 -0.27
CA LEU A 33 9.08 -1.00 -1.46
C LEU A 33 9.88 -2.30 -1.26
N LEU A 34 9.74 -3.23 -2.20
CA LEU A 34 10.46 -4.50 -2.20
C LEU A 34 11.21 -4.66 -3.53
N PRO A 35 12.43 -4.12 -3.65
CA PRO A 35 13.21 -4.23 -4.88
C PRO A 35 13.75 -5.65 -5.07
N ASP A 36 13.33 -6.33 -6.14
CA ASP A 36 13.95 -7.57 -6.61
C ASP A 36 14.49 -7.37 -8.03
N ARG A 37 15.82 -7.30 -8.19
CA ARG A 37 16.47 -7.11 -9.48
C ARG A 37 16.40 -8.34 -10.39
N LYS A 38 16.00 -9.50 -9.87
CA LYS A 38 15.79 -10.72 -10.67
C LYS A 38 14.41 -10.77 -11.29
N ALA A 39 13.45 -10.05 -10.72
CA ALA A 39 12.11 -9.91 -11.26
C ALA A 39 12.10 -8.84 -12.36
N GLN A 40 11.87 -9.24 -13.61
CA GLN A 40 11.68 -8.32 -14.75
C GLN A 40 10.22 -7.84 -14.85
N VAL A 41 9.59 -7.57 -13.70
CA VAL A 41 8.19 -7.18 -13.61
C VAL A 41 8.02 -6.23 -12.44
N VAL A 42 7.04 -5.33 -12.55
CA VAL A 42 6.60 -4.47 -11.46
C VAL A 42 5.18 -4.85 -11.09
N ALA A 43 4.96 -5.11 -9.81
CA ALA A 43 3.62 -5.22 -9.23
C ALA A 43 3.42 -4.03 -8.29
N TYR A 44 2.23 -3.43 -8.33
CA TYR A 44 1.85 -2.37 -7.41
C TYR A 44 0.49 -2.70 -6.80
N HIS A 45 0.35 -2.40 -5.52
CA HIS A 45 -0.89 -2.62 -4.79
C HIS A 45 -1.14 -1.40 -3.91
N THR A 46 -2.38 -0.92 -3.91
CA THR A 46 -2.81 0.15 -3.00
C THR A 46 -3.83 -0.44 -2.04
N TRP A 47 -3.56 -0.35 -0.74
CA TRP A 47 -4.47 -0.81 0.28
C TRP A 47 -5.08 0.37 1.03
N PHE A 48 -6.40 0.39 1.11
CA PHE A 48 -7.13 1.31 1.95
C PHE A 48 -7.61 0.58 3.20
N ARG A 49 -7.46 1.21 4.38
CA ARG A 49 -7.93 0.65 5.65
C ARG A 49 -9.43 0.89 5.84
N VAL A 50 -10.24 0.47 4.86
CA VAL A 50 -11.70 0.61 4.84
C VAL A 50 -12.31 -0.65 4.22
N GLY A 51 -13.59 -0.90 4.49
CA GLY A 51 -14.32 -2.08 4.02
C GLY A 51 -15.72 -2.12 4.62
N SER A 52 -16.49 -3.18 4.34
CA SER A 52 -17.90 -3.33 4.77
C SER A 52 -18.14 -3.10 6.27
N ARG A 53 -17.17 -3.44 7.12
CA ARG A 53 -17.21 -3.16 8.58
C ARG A 53 -17.39 -1.68 8.93
N HIS A 54 -17.06 -0.77 8.03
CA HIS A 54 -17.17 0.68 8.23
C HIS A 54 -18.49 1.25 7.67
N GLU A 55 -19.37 0.42 7.13
CA GLU A 55 -20.66 0.85 6.60
C GLU A 55 -21.66 1.15 7.73
N LYS A 56 -22.51 2.14 7.51
CA LYS A 56 -23.61 2.46 8.44
C LYS A 56 -24.77 1.49 8.20
N VAL A 57 -25.43 1.09 9.28
CA VAL A 57 -26.68 0.32 9.21
C VAL A 57 -27.69 1.07 8.32
N GLY A 58 -28.24 0.37 7.32
CA GLY A 58 -29.13 0.96 6.32
C GLY A 58 -28.45 1.62 5.10
N LYS A 59 -27.10 1.64 5.05
CA LYS A 59 -26.31 2.08 3.89
C LYS A 59 -25.19 1.08 3.61
N THR A 60 -25.55 -0.10 3.14
CA THR A 60 -24.64 -1.21 2.86
C THR A 60 -24.29 -1.32 1.38
N GLY A 61 -23.15 -1.94 1.07
CA GLY A 61 -22.71 -2.21 -0.32
C GLY A 61 -21.96 -1.06 -1.01
N ILE A 62 -21.66 0.01 -0.29
CA ILE A 62 -20.92 1.18 -0.79
C ILE A 62 -19.43 0.83 -0.96
N ALA A 63 -18.84 0.11 0.01
CA ALA A 63 -17.45 -0.35 -0.09
C ALA A 63 -17.27 -1.24 -1.33
N HIS A 64 -18.21 -2.15 -1.57
CA HIS A 64 -18.21 -3.04 -2.73
C HIS A 64 -18.45 -2.28 -4.05
N LEU A 65 -19.30 -1.25 -4.04
CA LEU A 65 -19.52 -0.39 -5.21
C LEU A 65 -18.24 0.36 -5.60
N PHE A 66 -17.48 0.86 -4.62
CA PHE A 66 -16.20 1.51 -4.88
C PHE A 66 -15.14 0.52 -5.39
N GLU A 67 -15.08 -0.71 -4.86
CA GLU A 67 -14.21 -1.76 -5.41
C GLU A 67 -14.50 -2.01 -6.91
N HIS A 68 -15.77 -2.02 -7.32
CA HIS A 68 -16.14 -2.27 -8.73
C HIS A 68 -15.94 -1.08 -9.68
N ARG A 69 -15.80 0.15 -9.15
CA ARG A 69 -15.78 1.39 -9.95
C ARG A 69 -14.45 2.13 -9.89
N VAL A 70 -13.56 1.74 -8.97
CA VAL A 70 -12.22 2.32 -8.77
C VAL A 70 -11.11 1.34 -9.23
N ILE A 71 -11.44 0.07 -9.47
CA ILE A 71 -10.59 -0.89 -10.19
C ILE A 71 -10.66 -0.64 -11.70
#